data_AF-A0AAJ7EG12-F1
#
_entry.id   AF-A0AAJ7EG12-F1
#
_cell.length_a   1.000
_cell.length_b   1.000
_cell.length_c   1.000
_cell.angle_alpha   90.00
_cell.angle_beta   90.00
_cell.angle_gamma   90.00
#
_symmetry.space_group_name_H-M   'P 1'
#
loop_
_entity.id
_entity.type
_entity.pdbx_description
1 polymer ?
#
loop_
_entity_poly.entity_id
_entity_poly.type
_entity_poly.pdbx_seq_one_letter_code
_entity_poly.pdbx_strand_id
1 'polypeptide(L)'
;MMVKTTTLLFLCTVLVGITTARKATIGVPSDIVGLITEKSVECIAETGADVNILQRIFNWQFDNNKTSKKFSFCLFKKAGFSDDTGHFHKDKILALYEKSDKKEEIKAAVDACDKIAEKNPLETMYKVILCFFDKTPVLLEVKLD
;
A
#
# COMPACT_ATOMS: atom_id res chain seq x y z
N MET A 1 62.05 19.09 21.34
CA MET A 1 61.30 20.22 20.74
C MET A 1 60.22 19.65 19.84
N MET A 2 58.99 20.11 20.08
CA MET A 2 57.73 19.80 19.40
C MET A 2 57.69 20.39 17.98
N VAL A 3 56.94 19.78 17.04
CA VAL A 3 55.78 20.38 16.33
C VAL A 3 55.20 19.43 15.25
N LYS A 4 53.96 18.98 15.53
CA LYS A 4 52.74 18.79 14.71
C LYS A 4 52.76 17.91 13.44
N THR A 5 52.10 16.74 13.45
CA THR A 5 50.63 16.50 13.25
C THR A 5 50.17 16.73 11.82
N THR A 6 49.93 15.65 11.08
CA THR A 6 48.82 15.56 10.10
C THR A 6 48.42 14.09 9.98
N THR A 7 47.47 13.68 10.83
CA THR A 7 46.79 12.39 10.74
C THR A 7 45.90 12.41 9.49
N LEU A 8 46.29 11.67 8.45
CA LEU A 8 45.46 11.50 7.25
C LEU A 8 44.37 10.46 7.55
N LEU A 9 43.18 10.97 7.86
CA LEU A 9 41.95 10.23 8.12
C LEU A 9 41.39 9.66 6.80
N PHE A 10 41.68 8.40 6.46
CA PHE A 10 40.95 7.67 5.43
C PHE A 10 39.64 7.14 6.02
N LEU A 11 38.66 8.04 6.14
CA LEU A 11 37.27 7.68 6.43
C LEU A 11 36.66 7.12 5.14
N CYS A 12 36.86 5.82 4.88
CA CYS A 12 36.07 5.08 3.90
C CYS A 12 34.64 4.89 4.44
N THR A 13 33.87 5.97 4.55
CA THR A 13 32.41 5.86 4.58
C THR A 13 31.98 5.56 3.15
N VAL A 14 31.96 4.28 2.80
CA VAL A 14 31.12 3.81 1.71
C VAL A 14 29.69 4.10 2.19
N LEU A 15 29.19 5.28 1.82
CA LEU A 15 27.77 5.55 1.77
C LEU A 15 27.22 4.57 0.73
N VAL A 16 26.90 3.35 1.17
CA VAL A 16 25.92 2.52 0.49
C VAL A 16 24.63 3.29 0.63
N GLY A 17 24.44 4.28 -0.24
CA GLY A 17 23.16 4.92 -0.43
C GLY A 17 22.23 3.81 -0.86
N ILE A 18 21.41 3.32 0.06
CA ILE A 18 20.23 2.56 -0.30
C ILE A 18 19.36 3.59 -1.01
N THR A 19 19.52 3.73 -2.32
CA THR A 19 18.62 4.51 -3.15
C THR A 19 17.34 3.69 -3.24
N THR A 20 16.51 3.73 -2.20
CA THR A 20 15.12 3.29 -2.32
C THR A 20 14.50 4.18 -3.38
N ALA A 21 14.31 3.61 -4.58
CA ALA A 21 13.66 4.32 -5.67
C ALA A 21 12.28 4.76 -5.18
N ARG A 22 12.05 6.08 -5.15
CA ARG A 22 10.77 6.66 -4.75
C ARG A 22 9.73 6.24 -5.77
N LYS A 23 8.67 5.58 -5.32
CA LYS A 23 7.54 5.20 -6.19
C LYS A 23 6.86 6.45 -6.71
N ALA A 24 6.44 6.43 -7.98
CA ALA A 24 5.63 7.51 -8.54
C ALA A 24 4.26 7.51 -7.83
N THR A 25 3.62 8.68 -7.73
CA THR A 25 2.25 8.79 -7.21
C THR A 25 1.31 9.27 -8.29
N ILE A 26 0.08 8.74 -8.29
CA ILE A 26 -1.02 9.25 -9.09
C ILE A 26 -2.22 9.51 -8.18
N GLY A 27 -3.05 10.50 -8.53
CA GLY A 27 -4.22 10.84 -7.75
C GLY A 27 -5.29 9.75 -7.80
N VAL A 28 -5.89 9.42 -6.66
CA VAL A 28 -7.12 8.60 -6.61
C VAL A 28 -8.25 9.39 -7.29
N PRO A 29 -9.06 8.79 -8.18
CA PRO A 29 -10.27 9.42 -8.72
C PRO A 29 -11.23 9.85 -7.60
N SER A 30 -11.86 11.03 -7.72
CA SER A 30 -12.67 11.62 -6.63
C SER A 30 -13.90 10.81 -6.26
N ASP A 31 -14.53 10.16 -7.24
CA ASP A 31 -15.63 9.20 -7.05
C ASP A 31 -15.19 7.99 -6.20
N ILE A 32 -13.97 7.51 -6.42
CA ILE A 32 -13.38 6.43 -5.62
C ILE A 32 -13.06 6.90 -4.20
N VAL A 33 -12.58 8.13 -4.01
CA VAL A 33 -12.39 8.70 -2.66
C VAL A 33 -13.72 8.76 -1.90
N GLY A 34 -14.78 9.22 -2.55
CA GLY A 34 -16.14 9.24 -1.97
C GLY A 34 -16.62 7.85 -1.58
N LEU A 35 -16.52 6.88 -2.48
CA LEU A 35 -16.88 5.48 -2.24
C LEU A 35 -16.12 4.88 -1.05
N ILE A 36 -14.80 5.02 -1.03
CA ILE A 36 -13.96 4.48 0.06
C ILE A 36 -14.32 5.16 1.39
N THR A 37 -14.57 6.47 1.38
CA THR A 37 -14.97 7.21 2.59
C THR A 37 -16.29 6.71 3.13
N GLU A 38 -17.31 6.55 2.29
CA GLU A 38 -18.62 6.01 2.68
C GLU A 38 -18.47 4.60 3.28
N LYS A 39 -17.77 3.70 2.58
CA LYS A 39 -17.59 2.31 3.05
C LYS A 39 -16.72 2.21 4.29
N SER A 40 -15.81 3.15 4.52
CA SER A 40 -15.01 3.19 5.74
C SER A 40 -15.87 3.39 6.99
N VAL A 41 -16.92 4.20 6.92
CA VAL A 41 -17.83 4.45 8.06
C VAL A 41 -18.54 3.18 8.45
N GLU A 42 -19.07 2.44 7.46
CA GLU A 42 -19.68 1.13 7.70
C GLU A 42 -18.68 0.15 8.34
N CYS A 43 -17.46 0.09 7.81
CA CYS A 43 -16.45 -0.85 8.29
C CYS A 43 -15.88 -0.50 9.67
N ILE A 44 -15.81 0.79 10.03
CA ILE A 44 -15.48 1.22 11.40
C ILE A 44 -16.54 0.69 12.37
N ALA A 45 -17.83 0.86 12.05
CA ALA A 45 -18.93 0.37 12.88
C ALA A 45 -18.91 -1.16 13.03
N GLU A 46 -18.61 -1.90 11.96
CA GLU A 46 -18.56 -3.37 11.99
C GLU A 46 -17.36 -3.94 12.75
N THR A 47 -16.22 -3.26 12.70
CA THR A 47 -14.94 -3.81 13.18
C THR A 47 -14.46 -3.21 14.49
N GLY A 48 -14.99 -2.06 14.89
CA GLY A 48 -14.50 -1.27 16.03
C GLY A 48 -13.12 -0.66 15.77
N ALA A 49 -12.76 -0.44 14.50
CA ALA A 49 -11.52 0.23 14.14
C ALA A 49 -11.52 1.70 14.59
N ASP A 50 -10.32 2.22 14.84
CA ASP A 50 -10.12 3.65 15.12
C ASP A 50 -10.61 4.51 13.95
N VAL A 51 -11.23 5.66 14.23
CA VAL A 51 -11.81 6.54 13.21
C VAL A 51 -10.78 7.11 12.24
N ASN A 52 -9.50 7.17 12.64
CA ASN A 52 -8.41 7.63 11.78
C ASN A 52 -7.75 6.50 10.97
N ILE A 53 -8.28 5.28 11.01
CA ILE A 53 -7.70 4.15 10.27
C ILE A 53 -7.66 4.42 8.76
N LEU A 54 -8.64 5.15 8.22
CA LEU A 54 -8.68 5.45 6.79
C LEU A 54 -7.48 6.31 6.35
N GLN A 55 -7.04 7.26 7.18
CA GLN A 55 -5.86 8.06 6.91
C GLN A 55 -4.60 7.18 6.81
N ARG A 56 -4.49 6.15 7.65
CA ARG A 56 -3.38 5.18 7.57
C ARG A 56 -3.43 4.40 6.26
N ILE A 57 -4.61 3.95 5.84
CA ILE A 57 -4.79 3.27 4.55
C ILE A 57 -4.40 4.17 3.37
N PHE A 58 -4.82 5.44 3.36
CA PHE A 58 -4.41 6.39 2.31
C PHE A 58 -2.91 6.66 2.29
N ASN A 59 -2.23 6.51 3.43
CA ASN A 59 -0.78 6.57 3.54
C ASN A 59 -0.08 5.22 3.34
N TRP A 60 -0.80 4.20 2.84
CA TRP A 60 -0.30 2.85 2.62
C TRP A 60 0.27 2.17 3.88
N GLN A 61 -0.26 2.53 5.05
CA GLN A 61 0.09 1.94 6.34
C GLN A 61 -0.97 0.89 6.74
N PHE A 62 -0.59 -0.39 6.67
CA PHE A 62 -1.46 -1.51 7.00
C PHE A 62 -0.94 -2.22 8.25
N ASP A 63 -1.59 -1.99 9.39
CA ASP A 63 -1.16 -2.56 10.66
C ASP A 63 -1.42 -4.08 10.72
N ASN A 64 -0.45 -4.84 11.23
CA ASN A 64 -0.56 -6.30 11.43
C ASN A 64 -1.33 -6.67 12.71
N ASN A 65 -2.47 -6.05 12.96
CA ASN A 65 -3.35 -6.41 14.08
C ASN A 65 -4.73 -6.85 13.57
N LYS A 66 -5.41 -7.66 14.39
CA LYS A 66 -6.68 -8.29 14.04
C LYS A 66 -7.74 -7.28 13.58
N THR A 67 -7.85 -6.14 14.27
CA THR A 67 -8.84 -5.10 13.97
C THR A 67 -8.53 -4.44 12.63
N SER A 68 -7.27 -4.10 12.36
CA SER A 68 -6.86 -3.42 11.13
C SER A 68 -7.00 -4.32 9.93
N LYS A 69 -6.65 -5.61 10.04
CA LYS A 69 -6.93 -6.59 8.98
C LYS A 69 -8.43 -6.69 8.69
N LYS A 70 -9.27 -6.76 9.73
CA LYS A 70 -10.73 -6.84 9.59
C LYS A 70 -11.29 -5.61 8.88
N PHE A 71 -10.81 -4.43 9.27
CA PHE A 71 -11.19 -3.18 8.63
C PHE A 71 -10.83 -3.18 7.15
N SER A 72 -9.58 -3.49 6.81
CA SER A 72 -9.16 -3.58 5.41
C SER A 72 -10.02 -4.59 4.64
N PHE A 73 -10.30 -5.76 5.23
CA PHE A 73 -11.13 -6.78 4.57
C PHE A 73 -12.53 -6.31 4.27
N CYS A 74 -13.17 -5.69 5.26
CA CYS A 74 -14.46 -5.06 5.07
C CYS A 74 -14.41 -3.98 3.98
N LEU A 75 -13.41 -3.08 4.04
CA LEU A 75 -13.33 -1.91 3.18
C LEU A 75 -13.14 -2.30 1.71
N PHE A 76 -12.14 -3.12 1.41
CA PHE A 76 -11.84 -3.53 0.04
C PHE A 76 -12.97 -4.38 -0.56
N LYS A 77 -13.60 -5.23 0.24
CA LYS A 77 -14.76 -6.01 -0.19
C LYS A 77 -15.97 -5.12 -0.49
N LYS A 78 -16.37 -4.26 0.44
CA LYS A 78 -17.56 -3.40 0.27
C LYS A 78 -17.38 -2.33 -0.81
N ALA A 79 -16.16 -1.85 -1.02
CA ALA A 79 -15.84 -0.97 -2.13
C ALA A 79 -15.76 -1.71 -3.49
N GLY A 80 -15.87 -3.04 -3.50
CA GLY A 80 -15.87 -3.84 -4.73
C GLY A 80 -14.48 -4.00 -5.35
N PHE A 81 -13.41 -3.92 -4.55
CA PHE A 81 -12.03 -4.14 -4.97
C PHE A 81 -11.53 -5.55 -4.71
N SER A 82 -12.18 -6.31 -3.81
CA SER A 82 -11.82 -7.69 -3.52
C SER A 82 -13.03 -8.59 -3.33
N ASP A 83 -12.83 -9.87 -3.52
CA ASP A 83 -13.82 -10.91 -3.28
C ASP A 83 -13.80 -11.45 -1.83
N ASP A 84 -14.67 -12.42 -1.56
CA ASP A 84 -14.81 -13.10 -0.26
C ASP A 84 -13.61 -13.96 0.13
N THR A 85 -12.73 -14.28 -0.81
CA THR A 85 -11.52 -15.07 -0.59
C THR A 85 -10.31 -14.20 -0.25
N GLY A 86 -10.45 -12.88 -0.38
CA GLY A 86 -9.40 -11.91 -0.10
C GLY A 86 -8.52 -11.59 -1.32
N HIS A 87 -8.94 -11.94 -2.53
CA HIS A 87 -8.24 -11.58 -3.75
C HIS A 87 -8.84 -10.35 -4.40
N PHE A 88 -8.01 -9.60 -5.12
CA PHE A 88 -8.48 -8.40 -5.81
C PHE A 88 -9.31 -8.73 -7.05
N HIS A 89 -10.34 -7.93 -7.29
CA HIS A 89 -10.95 -7.82 -8.61
C HIS A 89 -9.99 -7.08 -9.54
N LYS A 90 -9.18 -7.85 -10.28
CA LYS A 90 -8.06 -7.34 -11.09
C LYS A 90 -8.43 -6.14 -11.95
N ASP A 91 -9.52 -6.24 -12.70
CA ASP A 91 -9.97 -5.17 -13.60
C ASP A 91 -10.29 -3.87 -12.84
N LYS A 92 -10.87 -3.99 -11.64
CA LYS A 92 -11.20 -2.84 -10.78
C LYS A 92 -9.93 -2.18 -10.24
N ILE A 93 -8.94 -2.97 -9.82
CA ILE A 93 -7.65 -2.43 -9.39
C ILE A 93 -6.94 -1.74 -10.56
N LEU A 94 -6.86 -2.38 -11.73
CA LEU A 94 -6.18 -1.81 -12.90
C LEU A 94 -6.84 -0.52 -13.39
N ALA A 95 -8.16 -0.39 -13.29
CA ALA A 95 -8.88 0.83 -13.62
C ALA A 95 -8.43 2.03 -12.76
N LEU A 96 -8.06 1.83 -11.49
CA LEU A 96 -7.52 2.90 -10.64
C LEU A 96 -6.21 3.50 -11.20
N TYR A 97 -5.49 2.73 -12.00
CA TYR A 97 -4.21 3.10 -12.59
C TYR A 97 -4.30 3.38 -14.09
N GLU A 98 -5.49 3.63 -14.64
CA GLU A 98 -5.67 3.83 -16.08
C GLU A 98 -4.87 5.03 -16.65
N LYS A 99 -4.49 5.99 -15.79
CA LYS A 99 -3.69 7.17 -16.16
C LYS A 99 -2.19 6.95 -15.99
N SER A 100 -1.78 5.81 -15.43
CA SER A 100 -0.38 5.44 -15.29
C SER A 100 0.21 5.03 -16.64
N ASP A 101 1.48 5.38 -16.87
CA ASP A 101 2.29 4.82 -17.95
C ASP A 101 2.87 3.44 -17.59
N LYS A 102 2.73 3.00 -16.33
CA LYS A 102 3.24 1.74 -15.78
C LYS A 102 2.23 0.60 -15.73
N LYS A 103 1.25 0.57 -16.64
CA LYS A 103 0.12 -0.38 -16.59
C LYS A 103 0.57 -1.84 -16.57
N GLU A 104 1.56 -2.18 -17.39
CA GLU A 104 2.07 -3.55 -17.50
C GLU A 104 2.80 -3.99 -16.22
N GLU A 105 3.61 -3.11 -15.61
CA GLU A 105 4.26 -3.44 -14.34
C GLU A 105 3.26 -3.56 -13.18
N ILE A 106 2.21 -2.73 -13.18
CA ILE A 106 1.12 -2.82 -12.18
C ILE A 106 0.33 -4.11 -12.38
N LYS A 107 0.01 -4.48 -13.63
CA LYS A 107 -0.63 -5.76 -13.95
C LYS A 107 0.22 -6.95 -13.50
N ALA A 108 1.53 -6.91 -13.77
CA ALA A 108 2.45 -7.94 -13.31
C ALA A 108 2.49 -8.05 -11.78
N ALA A 109 2.40 -6.92 -11.05
CA ALA A 109 2.29 -6.91 -9.60
C ALA A 109 0.99 -7.58 -9.13
N VAL A 110 -0.16 -7.24 -9.71
CA VAL A 110 -1.45 -7.89 -9.40
C VAL A 110 -1.36 -9.39 -9.63
N ASP A 111 -0.91 -9.83 -10.81
CA ASP A 111 -0.82 -11.25 -11.16
C ASP A 111 0.18 -12.04 -10.31
N ALA A 112 1.26 -11.40 -9.87
CA ALA A 112 2.22 -12.02 -8.96
C ALA A 112 1.61 -12.22 -7.56
N CYS A 113 0.85 -11.25 -7.07
CA CYS A 113 0.28 -11.28 -5.72
C CYS A 113 -1.00 -12.10 -5.61
N ASP A 114 -1.74 -12.26 -6.72
CA ASP A 114 -2.94 -13.10 -6.82
C ASP A 114 -2.69 -14.60 -6.54
N LYS A 115 -1.42 -15.02 -6.53
CA LYS A 115 -1.01 -16.39 -6.20
C LYS A 115 -0.97 -16.67 -4.69
N ILE A 116 -1.13 -15.64 -3.86
CA ILE A 116 -1.07 -15.76 -2.40
C ILE A 116 -2.39 -16.32 -1.89
N ALA A 117 -2.36 -17.51 -1.30
CA ALA A 117 -3.52 -18.10 -0.66
C ALA A 117 -3.17 -18.58 0.75
N GLU A 118 -3.87 -18.04 1.74
CA GLU A 118 -3.75 -18.43 3.14
C GLU A 118 -4.96 -19.26 3.60
N LYS A 119 -4.88 -19.83 4.80
CA LYS A 119 -5.99 -20.59 5.39
C LYS A 119 -7.25 -19.74 5.66
N ASN A 120 -7.10 -18.42 5.72
CA ASN A 120 -8.14 -17.49 6.11
C ASN A 120 -8.18 -16.31 5.11
N PRO A 121 -9.34 -15.97 4.52
CA PRO A 121 -9.48 -14.83 3.61
C PRO A 121 -8.94 -13.51 4.16
N LEU A 122 -9.07 -13.30 5.48
CA LEU A 122 -8.53 -12.12 6.14
C LEU A 122 -7.00 -12.01 6.03
N GLU A 123 -6.31 -13.15 6.19
CA GLU A 123 -4.86 -13.23 6.08
C GLU A 123 -4.40 -13.22 4.62
N THR A 124 -5.14 -13.89 3.73
CA THR A 124 -4.94 -13.80 2.27
C THR A 124 -4.92 -12.34 1.85
N MET A 125 -5.99 -11.60 2.13
CA MET A 125 -6.11 -10.22 1.67
C MET A 125 -5.05 -9.30 2.25
N TYR A 126 -4.72 -9.46 3.54
CA TYR A 126 -3.64 -8.69 4.16
C TYR A 126 -2.31 -8.90 3.42
N LYS A 127 -1.96 -10.16 3.11
CA LYS A 127 -0.73 -10.48 2.38
C LYS A 127 -0.78 -10.05 0.91
N VAL A 128 -1.94 -10.17 0.25
CA VAL A 128 -2.15 -9.68 -1.12
C VAL A 128 -1.93 -8.17 -1.20
N ILE A 129 -2.50 -7.39 -0.26
CA ILE A 129 -2.30 -5.93 -0.17
C ILE A 129 -0.82 -5.59 0.01
N LEU A 130 -0.14 -6.23 0.97
CA LEU A 130 1.28 -5.95 1.23
C LEU A 130 2.16 -6.33 0.04
N CYS A 131 1.90 -7.47 -0.60
CA CYS A 131 2.61 -7.88 -1.80
C CYS A 131 2.42 -6.86 -2.93
N PHE A 132 1.18 -6.41 -3.15
CA PHE A 132 0.89 -5.45 -4.20
C PHE A 132 1.57 -4.11 -3.91
N PHE A 133 1.47 -3.63 -2.66
CA PHE A 133 2.15 -2.42 -2.23
C PHE A 133 3.67 -2.51 -2.40
N ASP A 134 4.29 -3.66 -2.12
CA ASP A 134 5.73 -3.89 -2.35
C ASP A 134 6.09 -3.84 -3.84
N LYS A 135 5.31 -4.51 -4.69
CA LYS A 135 5.64 -4.71 -6.12
C LYS A 135 5.21 -3.60 -7.05
N THR A 136 4.13 -2.88 -6.74
CA THR A 136 3.64 -1.82 -7.62
C THR A 136 4.68 -0.69 -7.73
N PRO A 137 5.01 -0.20 -8.93
CA PRO A 137 5.90 0.96 -9.09
C PRO A 137 5.19 2.30 -8.83
N VAL A 138 3.85 2.28 -8.72
CA VAL A 138 3.01 3.48 -8.57
C VAL A 138 2.10 3.34 -7.36
N LEU A 139 2.08 4.36 -6.52
CA LEU A 139 1.17 4.48 -5.39
C LEU A 139 0.01 5.41 -5.75
N LEU A 140 -1.18 5.09 -5.25
CA LEU A 140 -2.32 6.00 -5.29
C LEU A 140 -2.21 6.96 -4.12
N GLU A 141 -2.49 8.24 -4.36
CA GLU A 141 -2.46 9.28 -3.35
C GLU A 141 -3.78 10.04 -3.37
N VAL A 142 -4.39 10.22 -2.20
CA VAL A 142 -5.54 11.11 -2.05
C VAL A 142 -5.01 12.52 -1.98
N LYS A 143 -5.36 13.35 -2.96
CA LYS A 143 -5.12 14.79 -2.87
C LYS A 143 -6.25 15.38 -2.03
N LEU A 144 -5.88 15.94 -0.87
CA LEU A 144 -6.76 16.78 -0.10
C LEU A 144 -6.61 18.19 -0.70
N ASP A 145 -7.55 18.55 -1.57
CA ASP A 145 -7.66 19.89 -2.13
C ASP A 145 -8.23 20.86 -1.08
#